data_AF-A0A508TU89-F1
#
_entry.id   AF-A0A508TU89-F1
#
_cell.length_a   1.000
_cell.length_b   1.000
_cell.length_c   1.000
_cell.angle_alpha   90.00
_cell.angle_beta   90.00
_cell.angle_gamma   90.00
#
_symmetry.space_group_name_H-M   'P 1'
#
loop_
_entity.id
_entity.type
_entity.pdbx_description
1 polymer ?
#
loop_
_entity_poly.entity_id
_entity_poly.type
_entity_poly.pdbx_seq_one_letter_code
_entity_poly.pdbx_strand_id
1 'polypeptide(L)' 'MSALTLWNNMTRREQRIIIKLFGGGSLHGDSMNETINLMRLGLISENGLTPVGLEVFIAAFKAQRDIRQAEVAA' A
#
# COMPACT_ATOMS: atom_id res chain seq x y z
N MET A 1 -14.40 -5.89 0.90
CA MET A 1 -13.92 -4.52 1.26
C MET A 1 -13.29 -3.91 0.01
N SER A 2 -13.50 -2.63 -0.27
CA SER A 2 -12.86 -2.00 -1.45
C SER A 2 -11.34 -1.84 -1.24
N ALA A 3 -10.56 -1.80 -2.31
CA ALA A 3 -9.10 -1.61 -2.25
C ALA A 3 -8.71 -0.30 -1.53
N LEU A 4 -9.46 0.78 -1.76
CA LEU A 4 -9.24 2.07 -1.09
C LEU A 4 -9.64 2.03 0.39
N THR A 5 -10.73 1.33 0.74
CA THR A 5 -11.10 1.12 2.15
C THR A 5 -10.01 0.35 2.88
N LEU A 6 -9.43 -0.67 2.25
CA LEU A 6 -8.32 -1.42 2.83
C LEU A 6 -7.11 -0.52 3.05
N TRP A 7 -6.69 0.27 2.05
CA TRP A 7 -5.61 1.26 2.19
C TRP A 7 -5.82 2.23 3.35
N ASN A 8 -7.03 2.78 3.49
CA ASN A 8 -7.35 3.77 4.51
C ASN A 8 -7.35 3.18 5.93
N ASN A 9 -7.53 1.87 6.08
CA ASN A 9 -7.47 1.16 7.36
C ASN A 9 -6.06 0.71 7.75
N MET A 10 -5.09 0.82 6.86
CA MET A 10 -3.70 0.45 7.12
C MET A 10 -2.99 1.50 7.98
N THR A 11 -2.02 1.05 8.78
CA THR A 11 -1.12 1.95 9.49
C THR A 11 -0.22 2.70 8.49
N ARG A 12 0.36 3.83 8.91
CA ARG A 12 1.36 4.54 8.08
C ARG A 12 2.60 3.68 7.81
N ARG A 13 2.94 2.75 8.70
CA ARG A 13 4.07 1.84 8.50
C ARG A 13 3.74 0.80 7.43
N GLU A 14 2.55 0.22 7.47
CA GLU A 14 2.06 -0.70 6.44
C GLU A 14 2.00 -0.05 5.06
N GLN A 15 1.44 1.16 4.98
CA GLN A 15 1.40 1.94 3.74
C GLN A 15 2.83 2.18 3.19
N ARG A 16 3.78 2.51 4.07
CA ARG A 16 5.19 2.70 3.69
C ARG A 16 5.83 1.43 3.16
N ILE A 17 5.54 0.26 3.74
CA ILE A 17 6.03 -1.03 3.25
C ILE A 17 5.52 -1.28 1.82
N ILE A 18 4.23 -1.10 1.57
CA ILE A 18 3.64 -1.26 0.23
C ILE A 18 4.29 -0.32 -0.79
N ILE A 19 4.44 0.97 -0.45
CA ILE A 19 5.11 1.96 -1.31
C ILE A 19 6.55 1.54 -1.60
N LYS A 20 7.28 1.08 -0.57
CA LYS A 20 8.67 0.63 -0.71
C LYS A 20 8.79 -0.57 -1.66
N LEU A 21 7.93 -1.57 -1.50
CA LEU A 21 7.94 -2.76 -2.36
C LEU A 21 7.52 -2.44 -3.80
N PHE A 22 6.57 -1.53 -4.00
CA PHE A 22 6.20 -1.04 -5.33
C PHE A 22 7.42 -0.39 -6.04
N GLY A 23 8.23 0.37 -5.29
CA GLY A 23 9.45 0.99 -5.80
C GLY A 23 10.65 0.04 -5.97
N GLY A 24 10.47 -1.27 -5.84
CA GLY A 24 11.54 -2.27 -5.96
C GLY A 24 12.42 -2.43 -4.71
N GLY A 25 12.01 -1.86 -3.57
CA GLY A 25 12.69 -2.07 -2.30
C GLY A 25 12.44 -3.47 -1.70
N SER A 26 13.12 -3.78 -0.60
CA SER A 26 12.99 -5.06 0.12
C SER A 26 12.39 -4.88 1.52
N LEU A 27 11.93 -5.97 2.14
CA LEU A 27 11.40 -5.98 3.52
C LEU A 27 12.46 -5.78 4.62
N HIS A 28 13.72 -5.60 4.26
CA HIS A 28 14.81 -5.47 5.23
C HIS A 28 14.58 -4.25 6.15
N GLY A 29 14.68 -4.48 7.46
CA GLY A 29 14.52 -3.44 8.49
C GLY A 29 13.07 -3.03 8.80
N ASP A 30 12.07 -3.67 8.20
CA ASP A 30 10.66 -3.38 8.53
C ASP A 30 10.20 -4.06 9.82
N SER A 31 9.17 -3.48 10.44
CA SER A 31 8.52 -4.04 11.63
C SER A 31 7.89 -5.39 11.32
N MET A 32 8.31 -6.42 12.06
CA MET A 32 7.78 -7.78 11.94
C MET A 32 6.25 -7.84 12.04
N ASN A 33 5.65 -7.06 12.95
CA ASN A 33 4.19 -7.06 13.16
C ASN A 33 3.43 -6.53 11.94
N GLU A 34 3.93 -5.45 11.32
CA GLU A 34 3.29 -4.85 10.14
C GLU A 34 3.46 -5.79 8.94
N THR A 35 4.64 -6.39 8.77
CA THR A 35 4.90 -7.39 7.73
C THR A 35 3.97 -8.60 7.87
N ILE A 36 3.82 -9.15 9.07
CA ILE A 36 2.91 -10.28 9.33
C ILE A 36 1.46 -9.90 9.01
N ASN A 37 1.00 -8.70 9.39
CA ASN A 37 -0.37 -8.28 9.10
C ASN A 37 -0.60 -8.14 7.58
N LEU A 38 0.34 -7.52 6.86
CA LEU A 38 0.28 -7.41 5.40
C LEU A 38 0.28 -8.77 4.69
N MET A 39 1.07 -9.75 5.19
CA MET A 39 1.06 -11.11 4.67
C MET A 39 -0.27 -11.81 4.93
N ARG A 40 -0.86 -11.66 6.13
CA ARG A 40 -2.18 -12.20 6.47
C ARG A 40 -3.29 -11.62 5.60
N LEU A 41 -3.18 -10.35 5.23
CA LEU A 41 -4.08 -9.68 4.30
C LEU A 41 -3.82 -10.05 2.83
N GLY A 42 -2.78 -10.83 2.54
CA GLY A 42 -2.40 -11.24 1.19
C GLY A 42 -1.84 -10.12 0.33
N LEU A 43 -1.45 -8.98 0.93
CA LEU A 43 -0.95 -7.79 0.22
C LEU A 43 0.53 -7.91 -0.15
N ILE A 44 1.28 -8.68 0.64
CA ILE A 44 2.69 -8.98 0.38
C ILE A 44 2.92 -10.48 0.58
N SER A 45 4.00 -10.97 -0.01
CA SER A 45 4.54 -12.31 0.19
C SER A 45 6.03 -12.21 0.53
N GLU A 46 6.67 -13.35 0.75
CA GLU A 46 8.13 -13.42 0.91
C GLU A 46 8.88 -12.84 -0.30
N ASN A 47 8.26 -12.90 -1.49
CA ASN A 47 8.82 -12.40 -2.74
C ASN A 47 8.48 -10.92 -3.02
N GLY A 48 7.82 -10.23 -2.09
CA GLY A 48 7.44 -8.83 -2.23
C GLY A 48 5.96 -8.60 -2.50
N LEU A 49 5.63 -7.52 -3.20
CA LEU A 49 4.26 -7.06 -3.41
C LEU A 49 3.44 -8.07 -4.23
N THR A 50 2.25 -8.44 -3.76
CA THR A 50 1.35 -9.32 -4.51
C THR A 50 0.50 -8.53 -5.51
N PRO A 51 -0.21 -9.19 -6.45
CA PRO A 51 -1.19 -8.50 -7.31
C PRO A 51 -2.27 -7.75 -6.50
N VAL A 52 -2.74 -8.34 -5.40
CA VAL A 52 -3.73 -7.69 -4.51
C VAL A 52 -3.14 -6.45 -3.82
N GLY A 53 -1.89 -6.54 -3.34
CA GLY A 53 -1.17 -5.37 -2.80
C GLY A 53 -0.98 -4.26 -3.83
N LEU A 54 -0.71 -4.63 -5.09
CA LEU A 54 -0.59 -3.70 -6.20
C LEU A 54 -1.92 -3.00 -6.51
N GLU A 55 -3.03 -3.72 -6.50
CA GLU A 55 -4.38 -3.13 -6.66
C GLU A 55 -4.70 -2.12 -5.56
N VAL A 56 -4.36 -2.45 -4.30
CA VAL A 56 -4.52 -1.53 -3.16
C VAL A 56 -3.68 -0.27 -3.34
N PHE A 57 -2.42 -0.42 -3.74
CA PHE A 57 -1.55 0.72 -4.04
C PHE A 57 -2.10 1.60 -5.17
N ILE A 58 -2.54 0.99 -6.28
CA ILE A 58 -3.10 1.73 -7.44
C ILE A 58 -4.36 2.49 -7.03
N ALA A 59 -5.24 1.88 -6.24
CA ALA A 59 -6.46 2.54 -5.75
C ALA A 59 -6.12 3.79 -4.93
N ALA A 60 -5.14 3.67 -4.02
CA ALA A 60 -4.65 4.79 -3.21
C ALA A 60 -4.01 5.89 -4.07
N PHE A 61 -3.18 5.51 -5.05
CA PHE A 61 -2.52 6.45 -5.94
C PHE A 61 -3.52 7.24 -6.78
N LYS A 62 -4.54 6.57 -7.35
CA LYS A 62 -5.61 7.23 -8.10
C LYS A 62 -6.37 8.23 -7.22
N ALA A 63 -6.77 7.83 -6.01
CA ALA A 63 -7.45 8.73 -5.09
C ALA A 63 -6.61 9.98 -4.75
N GLN A 64 -5.30 9.81 -4.51
CA GLN A 64 -4.40 10.94 -4.25
C GLN A 64 -4.25 11.85 -5.47
N ARG A 65 -4.16 11.28 -6.68
CA ARG A 65 -4.08 12.04 -7.93
C ARG A 65 -5.34 12.86 -8.15
N ASP A 66 -6.52 12.28 -7.93
CA ASP A 66 -7.80 12.94 -8.15
C ASP A 66 -7.98 14.11 -7.16
N ILE A 67 -7.58 13.94 -5.89
CA ILE A 67 -7.51 15.04 -4.91
C ILE A 67 -6.57 16.15 -5.40
N ARG A 68 -5.36 15.79 -5.84
CA ARG A 68 -4.37 16.75 -6.32
C ARG A 68 -4.87 17.53 -7.55
N GLN A 69 -5.60 16.88 -8.45
CA GLN A 69 -6.20 17.53 -9.61
C GLN A 69 -7.28 18.54 -9.21
N ALA A 70 -8.13 18.19 -8.24
CA ALA A 70 -9.13 19.11 -7.72
C ALA A 70 -8.51 20.35 -7.07
N GLU A 71 -7.40 20.18 -6.32
CA GLU A 71 -6.65 21.31 -5.72
C GLU A 71 -6.00 22.24 -6.75
N VAL A 72 -5.59 21.72 -7.90
CA VAL A 72 -4.99 22.53 -8.98
C VAL A 72 -6.07 23.26 -9.79
N ALA A 73 -7.28 22.71 -9.88
CA ALA A 73 -8.38 23.28 -10.63
C ALA A 73 -9.22 24.31 -9.84
N ALA A 74 -9.04 24.37 -8.51
CA ALA A 74 -9.68 25.32 -7.60
C ALA A 74 -8.87 26.63 -7.49
#